data_AF-A0A951HVI9-F1
#
_entry.id   AF-A0A951HVI9-F1
#
_cell.length_a   1.000
_cell.length_b   1.000
_cell.length_c   1.000
_cell.angle_alpha   90.00
_cell.angle_beta   90.00
_cell.angle_gamma   90.00
#
_symmetry.space_group_name_H-M   'P 1'
#
loop_
_entity.id
_entity.type
_entity.pdbx_description
1 polymer ?
#
loop_
_entity_poly.entity_id
_entity_poly.type
_entity_poly.pdbx_seq_one_letter_code
_entity_poly.pdbx_strand_id
1 'polypeptide(L)'
;MKFAAPLVAFGFAALAFTGSAHAAAFDGNWSVLVITEHGSCDRGYRYEVAIADGKVSFRGQEAVKMNGTVTPSGAVKVAVAGGGSRVAEGSGKLTAQGGGGTWSGKSNSGDCGGRWEAERR
;
A
#
# COMPACT_ATOMS: atom_id res chain seq x y z
N MET A 1 14.88 33.03 -59.44
CA MET A 1 15.66 32.07 -58.63
C MET A 1 14.79 31.65 -57.45
N LYS A 2 14.46 30.35 -57.35
CA LYS A 2 13.58 29.78 -56.32
C LYS A 2 14.45 29.31 -55.15
N PHE A 3 14.17 29.75 -53.92
CA PHE A 3 14.74 29.14 -52.72
C PHE A 3 13.61 28.73 -51.78
N ALA A 4 13.53 27.43 -51.52
CA ALA A 4 12.51 26.77 -50.71
C ALA A 4 12.88 26.87 -49.21
N ALA A 5 11.86 27.09 -48.38
CA ALA A 5 11.96 27.15 -46.92
C ALA A 5 11.98 25.74 -46.30
N PRO A 6 12.74 25.48 -45.21
CA PRO A 6 12.63 24.23 -44.49
C PRO A 6 11.51 24.31 -43.44
N LEU A 7 10.56 23.38 -43.52
CA LEU A 7 9.61 23.07 -42.45
C LEU A 7 10.34 22.24 -41.38
N VAL A 8 10.63 22.85 -40.23
CA VAL A 8 11.13 22.13 -39.05
C VAL A 8 9.91 21.58 -38.30
N ALA A 9 9.67 20.28 -38.43
CA ALA A 9 8.65 19.57 -37.65
C ALA A 9 9.20 19.27 -36.25
N PHE A 10 8.69 19.95 -35.22
CA PHE A 10 8.91 19.59 -33.83
C PHE A 10 8.07 18.34 -33.50
N GLY A 11 8.72 17.18 -33.44
CA GLY A 11 8.10 15.96 -32.95
C GLY A 11 7.94 16.02 -31.43
N PHE A 12 6.70 16.18 -30.96
CA PHE A 12 6.36 15.94 -29.55
C PHE A 12 6.42 14.44 -29.27
N ALA A 13 7.51 13.98 -28.67
CA ALA A 13 7.59 12.64 -28.10
C ALA A 13 6.74 12.59 -26.83
N ALA A 14 5.52 12.05 -26.93
CA ALA A 14 4.68 11.76 -25.77
C ALA A 14 5.31 10.59 -24.99
N LEU A 15 5.88 10.89 -23.82
CA LEU A 15 6.29 9.88 -22.85
C LEU A 15 5.02 9.25 -22.25
N ALA A 16 4.63 8.09 -22.76
CA ALA A 16 3.58 7.29 -22.16
C ALA A 16 4.09 6.71 -20.84
N PHE A 17 3.66 7.28 -19.71
CA PHE A 17 3.82 6.66 -18.40
C PHE A 17 2.98 5.37 -18.38
N THR A 18 3.63 4.23 -18.56
CA THR A 18 3.02 2.91 -18.42
C THR A 18 2.91 2.51 -16.95
N GLY A 19 2.35 3.39 -16.11
CA GLY A 19 1.81 2.96 -14.83
C GLY A 19 0.47 2.30 -15.10
N SER A 20 0.22 1.09 -14.58
CA SER A 20 -1.10 0.48 -14.68
C SER A 20 -2.11 1.41 -14.00
N ALA A 21 -2.91 2.16 -14.78
CA ALA A 21 -3.77 3.24 -14.30
C ALA A 21 -4.70 2.83 -13.14
N HIS A 22 -4.98 1.53 -13.01
CA HIS A 22 -5.81 0.98 -11.94
C HIS A 22 -5.07 0.70 -10.61
N ALA A 23 -3.77 0.36 -10.62
CA ALA A 23 -2.98 0.30 -9.38
C ALA A 23 -2.72 1.70 -8.83
N ALA A 24 -2.48 2.66 -9.75
CA ALA A 24 -2.35 4.08 -9.46
C ALA A 24 -3.57 4.68 -8.75
N ALA A 25 -4.77 4.07 -8.87
CA ALA A 25 -5.98 4.57 -8.22
C ALA A 25 -5.87 4.60 -6.68
N PHE A 26 -5.08 3.68 -6.11
CA PHE A 26 -4.86 3.54 -4.67
C PHE A 26 -3.52 4.11 -4.20
N ASP A 27 -2.68 4.59 -5.13
CA ASP A 27 -1.40 5.19 -4.80
C ASP A 27 -1.60 6.46 -3.93
N GLY A 28 -0.64 6.68 -3.04
CA GLY A 28 -0.65 7.77 -2.07
C GLY A 28 -0.56 7.30 -0.63
N ASN A 29 -0.89 8.21 0.29
CA ASN A 29 -0.71 8.00 1.72
C ASN A 29 -2.01 7.50 2.35
N TRP A 30 -1.85 6.59 3.31
CA TRP A 30 -2.95 5.96 4.02
C TRP A 30 -2.64 5.88 5.51
N SER A 31 -3.67 6.09 6.33
CA SER A 31 -3.68 5.77 7.74
C SER A 31 -4.38 4.43 7.91
N VAL A 32 -3.71 3.45 8.51
CA VAL A 32 -4.27 2.12 8.79
C VAL A 32 -4.34 1.89 10.28
N LEU A 33 -5.55 1.69 10.79
CA LEU A 33 -5.81 1.28 12.16
C LEU A 33 -5.87 -0.25 12.23
N VAL A 34 -4.98 -0.86 13.00
CA VAL A 34 -5.00 -2.29 13.32
C VAL A 34 -5.70 -2.48 14.66
N ILE A 35 -6.66 -3.39 14.72
CA ILE A 35 -7.50 -3.66 15.88
C ILE A 35 -7.32 -5.13 16.26
N THR A 36 -6.82 -5.38 17.47
CA THR A 36 -6.69 -6.73 18.01
C THR A 36 -8.01 -7.14 18.66
N GLU A 37 -8.67 -8.14 18.10
CA GLU A 37 -9.95 -8.66 18.61
C GLU A 37 -9.74 -9.92 19.45
N HIS A 38 -8.66 -10.67 19.21
CA HIS A 38 -8.30 -11.86 19.98
C HIS A 38 -6.79 -12.02 20.12
N GLY A 39 -6.37 -12.70 21.19
CA GLY A 39 -4.96 -12.86 21.58
C GLY A 39 -4.48 -11.79 22.56
N SER A 40 -3.21 -11.87 22.93
CA SER A 40 -2.57 -11.03 23.95
C SER A 40 -1.66 -9.94 23.37
N CYS A 41 -1.67 -9.77 22.04
CA CYS A 41 -0.92 -8.73 21.35
C CYS A 41 -1.40 -7.32 21.72
N ASP A 42 -0.58 -6.33 21.44
CA ASP A 42 -0.91 -4.92 21.64
C ASP A 42 -2.28 -4.58 21.02
N ARG A 43 -3.12 -3.84 21.76
CA ARG A 43 -4.57 -3.78 21.50
C ARG A 43 -4.97 -3.07 20.20
N GLY A 44 -4.13 -2.18 19.71
CA GLY A 44 -4.34 -1.54 18.42
C GLY A 44 -3.39 -0.38 18.20
N TYR A 45 -2.95 -0.22 16.96
CA TYR A 45 -1.99 0.80 16.58
C TYR A 45 -2.34 1.37 15.21
N ARG A 46 -2.09 2.66 15.02
CA ARG A 46 -2.30 3.34 13.74
C ARG A 46 -0.96 3.46 13.02
N TYR A 47 -0.88 2.93 11.81
CA TYR A 47 0.30 2.93 10.98
C TYR A 47 0.09 3.84 9.77
N GLU A 48 1.09 4.68 9.49
CA GLU A 48 1.15 5.45 8.25
C GLU A 48 1.83 4.60 7.17
N VAL A 49 1.15 4.42 6.05
CA VAL A 49 1.57 3.57 4.92
C VAL A 49 1.51 4.37 3.63
N ALA A 50 2.41 4.06 2.71
CA ALA A 50 2.35 4.52 1.33
C ALA A 50 2.06 3.35 0.39
N ILE A 51 1.25 3.62 -0.62
CA ILE A 51 1.08 2.76 -1.78
C ILE A 51 1.71 3.46 -2.97
N ALA A 52 2.61 2.75 -3.67
CA ALA A 52 3.22 3.21 -4.91
C ALA A 52 3.31 2.04 -5.88
N ASP A 53 2.77 2.20 -7.10
CA ASP A 53 2.65 1.13 -8.08
C ASP A 53 1.96 -0.12 -7.49
N GLY A 54 0.96 0.10 -6.63
CA GLY A 54 0.27 -0.97 -5.90
C GLY A 54 1.13 -1.70 -4.86
N LYS A 55 2.34 -1.24 -4.53
CA LYS A 55 3.18 -1.80 -3.47
C LYS A 55 2.99 -1.04 -2.18
N VAL A 56 2.77 -1.76 -1.08
CA VAL A 56 2.57 -1.20 0.25
C VAL A 56 3.91 -1.07 0.97
N SER A 57 4.20 0.10 1.52
CA SER A 57 5.41 0.39 2.28
C SER A 57 5.10 1.15 3.56
N PHE A 58 5.77 0.79 4.65
CA PHE A 58 5.62 1.44 5.94
C PHE A 58 6.35 2.80 5.95
N ARG A 59 5.73 3.83 6.54
CA ARG A 59 6.29 5.19 6.64
C ARG A 59 6.66 5.62 8.06
N GLY A 60 6.56 4.73 9.05
CA GLY A 60 6.92 5.04 10.42
C GLY A 60 8.41 4.81 10.73
N GLN A 61 8.80 5.13 11.96
CA GLN A 61 10.19 5.03 12.44
C GLN A 61 10.52 3.67 13.07
N GLU A 62 9.53 2.80 13.26
CA GLU A 62 9.75 1.47 13.81
C GLU A 62 10.46 0.56 12.81
N ALA A 63 11.34 -0.31 13.31
CA ALA A 63 12.00 -1.35 12.51
C ALA A 63 11.02 -2.48 12.16
N VAL A 64 10.04 -2.17 11.30
CA VAL A 64 9.06 -3.11 10.79
C VAL A 64 9.33 -3.33 9.31
N LYS A 65 9.50 -4.60 8.93
CA LYS A 65 9.56 -5.00 7.52
C LYS A 65 8.14 -5.27 7.05
N MET A 66 7.67 -4.48 6.11
CA MET A 66 6.35 -4.63 5.50
C MET A 66 6.51 -4.95 4.03
N ASN A 67 5.84 -5.99 3.56
CA ASN A 67 5.74 -6.31 2.15
C ASN A 67 4.27 -6.55 1.81
N GLY A 68 3.71 -5.74 0.93
CA GLY A 68 2.31 -5.88 0.54
C GLY A 68 2.01 -5.40 -0.86
N THR A 69 0.87 -5.84 -1.36
CA THR A 69 0.37 -5.48 -2.68
C THR A 69 -1.11 -5.11 -2.63
N VAL A 70 -1.48 -4.20 -3.52
CA VAL A 70 -2.85 -3.81 -3.83
C VAL A 70 -3.07 -4.03 -5.31
N THR A 71 -4.07 -4.86 -5.64
CA THR A 71 -4.42 -5.10 -7.03
C THR A 71 -5.19 -3.92 -7.64
N PRO A 72 -5.29 -3.85 -8.97
CA PRO A 72 -6.22 -2.95 -9.68
C PRO A 72 -7.67 -2.93 -9.18
N SER A 73 -8.15 -4.01 -8.56
CA SER A 73 -9.51 -4.13 -8.01
C SER A 73 -9.60 -3.71 -6.54
N GLY A 74 -8.50 -3.25 -5.95
CA GLY A 74 -8.37 -2.86 -4.56
C GLY A 74 -8.11 -4.02 -3.60
N ALA A 75 -7.89 -5.24 -4.07
CA ALA A 75 -7.61 -6.37 -3.18
C ALA A 75 -6.23 -6.22 -2.53
N VAL A 76 -6.17 -6.35 -1.22
CA VAL A 76 -4.97 -6.13 -0.40
C VAL A 76 -4.45 -7.46 0.12
N LYS A 77 -3.13 -7.65 0.05
CA LYS A 77 -2.39 -8.66 0.81
C LYS A 77 -1.12 -8.05 1.38
N VAL A 78 -0.87 -8.23 2.67
CA VAL A 78 0.30 -7.68 3.36
C VAL A 78 0.88 -8.72 4.30
N ALA A 79 2.20 -8.81 4.35
CA ALA A 79 2.94 -9.50 5.38
C ALA A 79 3.83 -8.48 6.12
N VAL A 80 3.88 -8.63 7.44
CA VAL A 80 4.59 -7.73 8.36
C VAL A 80 5.48 -8.58 9.25
N ALA A 81 6.74 -8.18 9.39
CA ALA A 81 7.68 -8.75 10.34
C ALA A 81 8.27 -7.65 11.21
N GLY A 82 8.09 -7.78 12.52
CA GLY A 82 8.69 -6.90 13.53
C GLY A 82 9.95 -7.50 14.15
N GLY A 83 10.46 -6.88 15.21
CA GLY A 83 11.56 -7.44 15.99
C GLY A 83 11.19 -8.75 16.70
N GLY A 84 12.17 -9.64 16.87
CA GLY A 84 11.98 -10.96 17.50
C GLY A 84 11.16 -11.92 16.63
N SER A 85 10.23 -12.65 17.24
CA SER A 85 9.35 -13.63 16.55
C SER A 85 8.03 -13.03 16.05
N ARG A 86 7.93 -11.69 15.96
CA ARG A 86 6.68 -11.00 15.63
C ARG A 86 6.43 -11.03 14.12
N VAL A 87 5.37 -11.70 13.70
CA VAL A 87 4.94 -11.76 12.29
C VAL A 87 3.42 -11.60 12.21
N ALA A 88 2.94 -10.95 11.15
CA ALA A 88 1.52 -10.83 10.88
C ALA A 88 1.24 -10.84 9.38
N GLU A 89 0.07 -11.34 9.01
CA GLU A 89 -0.47 -11.32 7.66
C GLU A 89 -1.83 -10.62 7.67
N GLY A 90 -2.09 -9.80 6.66
CA GLY A 90 -3.31 -9.04 6.49
C GLY A 90 -3.87 -9.20 5.09
N SER A 91 -5.19 -9.24 4.99
CA SER A 91 -5.90 -9.24 3.72
C SER A 91 -7.18 -8.40 3.79
N GLY A 92 -7.64 -7.89 2.66
CA GLY A 92 -8.88 -7.12 2.60
C GLY A 92 -9.03 -6.36 1.30
N LYS A 93 -9.72 -5.21 1.36
CA LYS A 93 -10.02 -4.43 0.16
C LYS A 93 -10.01 -2.93 0.43
N LEU A 94 -9.44 -2.18 -0.52
CA LEU A 94 -9.53 -0.73 -0.60
C LEU A 94 -10.63 -0.27 -1.56
N THR A 95 -11.16 0.89 -1.25
CA THR A 95 -12.00 1.74 -2.10
C THR A 95 -11.25 3.04 -2.35
N ALA A 96 -11.87 4.00 -3.03
CA ALA A 96 -11.20 5.26 -3.39
C ALA A 96 -10.70 6.07 -2.18
N GLN A 97 -11.36 5.97 -1.02
CA GLN A 97 -11.11 6.82 0.16
C GLN A 97 -10.90 6.04 1.47
N GLY A 98 -11.21 4.75 1.48
CA GLY A 98 -11.11 3.94 2.69
C GLY A 98 -10.97 2.46 2.37
N GLY A 99 -10.93 1.62 3.38
CA GLY A 99 -10.93 0.18 3.20
C GLY A 99 -10.82 -0.57 4.51
N GLY A 100 -10.74 -1.89 4.42
CA GLY A 100 -10.63 -2.71 5.61
C GLY A 100 -10.47 -4.19 5.29
N GLY A 101 -10.26 -4.97 6.34
CA GLY A 101 -10.12 -6.40 6.25
C GLY A 101 -9.75 -7.06 7.57
N THR A 102 -9.11 -8.21 7.47
CA THR A 102 -8.68 -9.01 8.61
C THR A 102 -7.17 -9.17 8.64
N TRP A 103 -6.66 -9.47 9.83
CA TRP A 103 -5.27 -9.84 10.02
C TRP A 103 -5.15 -10.96 11.06
N SER A 104 -4.07 -11.73 10.94
CA SER A 104 -3.64 -12.71 11.93
C SER A 104 -2.13 -12.63 12.10
N GLY A 105 -1.62 -13.03 13.26
CA GLY A 105 -0.21 -12.94 13.54
C GLY A 105 0.22 -13.71 14.77
N LYS A 106 1.53 -13.70 14.97
CA LYS A 106 2.23 -14.34 16.08
C LYS A 106 3.13 -13.34 16.76
N SER A 107 3.20 -13.42 18.07
CA SER A 107 4.15 -12.70 18.88
C SER A 107 4.75 -13.63 19.95
N ASN A 108 5.62 -13.08 20.79
CA ASN A 108 6.19 -13.84 21.92
C ASN A 108 5.12 -14.26 22.95
N SER A 109 3.94 -13.63 22.95
CA SER A 109 2.85 -13.91 23.89
C SER A 109 1.74 -14.78 23.31
N GLY A 110 1.90 -15.26 22.06
CA GLY A 110 0.98 -16.18 21.39
C GLY A 110 0.47 -15.69 20.04
N ASP A 111 -0.51 -16.42 19.50
CA ASP A 111 -1.26 -16.07 18.29
C ASP A 111 -2.28 -14.95 18.58
N CYS A 112 -2.46 -14.07 17.61
CA CYS A 112 -3.36 -12.94 17.68
C CYS A 112 -4.05 -12.69 16.34
N GLY A 113 -5.12 -11.91 16.36
CA GLY A 113 -5.76 -11.46 15.15
C GLY A 113 -6.90 -10.48 15.41
N GLY A 114 -7.48 -10.04 14.32
CA GLY A 114 -8.62 -9.12 14.34
C GLY A 114 -8.82 -8.47 12.99
N ARG A 115 -9.15 -7.18 13.01
CA ARG A 115 -9.47 -6.41 11.80
C ARG A 115 -8.56 -5.21 11.64
N TRP A 116 -8.55 -4.68 10.42
CA TRP A 116 -7.91 -3.41 10.12
C TRP A 116 -8.85 -2.53 9.31
N GLU A 117 -8.67 -1.23 9.46
CA GLU A 117 -9.43 -0.18 8.77
C GLU A 117 -8.45 0.83 8.19
N ALA A 118 -8.71 1.32 6.99
CA ALA A 118 -7.84 2.24 6.27
C ALA A 118 -8.60 3.48 5.83
N GLU A 119 -7.92 4.62 5.90
CA GLU A 119 -8.41 5.92 5.44
C GLU A 119 -7.32 6.59 4.61
N ARG A 120 -7.72 7.16 3.48
CA ARG A 120 -6.79 7.94 2.63
C ARG A 120 -6.44 9.26 3.32
N ARG A 121 -5.19 9.71 3.14
CA ARG A 121 -4.67 10.96 3.72
C ARG A 121 -4.47 12.04 2.66
#